data_AF-A0A0F9FT61-F1
#
_entry.id   AF-A0A0F9FT61-F1
#
_cell.length_a   1.000
_cell.length_b   1.000
_cell.length_c   1.000
_cell.angle_alpha   90.00
_cell.angle_beta   90.00
_cell.angle_gamma   90.00
#
_symmetry.space_group_name_H-M   'P 1'
#
loop_
_entity.id
_entity.type
_entity.pdbx_description
1 polymer ?
#
loop_
_entity_poly.entity_id
_entity_poly.type
_entity_poly.pdbx_seq_one_letter_code
_entity_poly.pdbx_strand_id
1 'polypeptide(L)' 'MSSEIIKENDLIFLILDRRRRWLVQVKSGNSFHTHKGIIEFDDIIGKEFGSVTFSRPFETQGYKFYVLKPLPSD' A
#
# COMPACT_ATOMS: atom_id res chain seq x y z
N MET A 1 -17.66 13.07 5.14
CA MET A 1 -16.40 12.35 5.43
C MET A 1 -15.50 12.60 4.24
N SER A 2 -14.49 13.45 4.35
CA SER A 2 -13.57 13.69 3.24
C SER A 2 -12.61 12.51 3.15
N SER A 3 -12.67 11.73 2.08
CA SER A 3 -11.65 10.73 1.81
C SER A 3 -10.38 11.44 1.36
N GLU A 4 -9.26 11.12 2.00
CA GLU A 4 -7.97 11.63 1.58
C GLU A 4 -7.41 10.72 0.49
N ILE A 5 -7.05 11.32 -0.64
CA ILE A 5 -6.47 10.62 -1.80
C ILE A 5 -4.95 10.55 -1.64
N ILE A 6 -4.40 9.36 -1.85
CA ILE A 6 -2.98 9.07 -1.79
C ILE A 6 -2.27 9.68 -3.00
N LYS A 7 -1.19 10.41 -2.76
CA LYS A 7 -0.36 11.06 -3.77
C LYS A 7 1.08 10.59 -3.68
N GLU A 8 1.85 10.92 -4.71
CA GLU A 8 3.30 10.73 -4.67
C GLU A 8 3.91 11.48 -3.46
N ASN A 9 4.93 10.85 -2.86
CA ASN A 9 5.62 11.27 -1.64
C ASN A 9 4.83 11.16 -0.33
N ASP A 10 3.57 10.73 -0.36
CA ASP A 10 2.82 10.43 0.86
C ASP A 10 3.42 9.22 1.59
N LEU A 11 3.41 9.28 2.91
CA LEU A 11 3.72 8.14 3.77
C LEU A 11 2.45 7.32 3.95
N ILE A 12 2.50 6.03 3.59
CA ILE A 12 1.41 5.08 3.77
C ILE A 12 1.78 4.04 4.83
N PHE A 13 0.77 3.55 5.55
CA PHE A 13 0.88 2.38 6.39
C PHE A 13 0.27 1.18 5.70
N LEU A 14 1.13 0.30 5.22
CA LEU A 14 0.78 -0.87 4.44
C LEU A 14 0.69 -2.10 5.34
N ILE A 15 -0.44 -2.80 5.33
CA ILE A 15 -0.68 -3.95 6.23
C ILE A 15 -1.08 -5.18 5.42
N LEU A 16 -0.29 -6.24 5.54
CA LEU A 16 -0.68 -7.58 5.09
C LEU A 16 -1.44 -8.32 6.21
N ASP A 17 -0.87 -8.31 7.41
CA ASP A 17 -1.45 -8.90 8.62
C ASP A 17 -0.81 -8.30 9.89
N ARG A 18 -1.20 -8.85 11.04
CA ARG A 18 -0.75 -8.39 12.37
C ARG A 18 0.76 -8.31 12.56
N ARG A 19 1.55 -9.13 11.85
CA ARG A 19 3.02 -9.18 11.98
C ARG A 19 3.74 -8.44 10.86
N ARG A 20 3.06 -8.21 9.74
CA ARG A 20 3.64 -7.75 8.48
C ARG A 20 2.97 -6.45 8.08
N ARG A 21 3.56 -5.38 8.58
CA ARG A 21 3.12 -4.00 8.44
C ARG A 21 4.33 -3.11 8.20
N TRP A 22 4.20 -2.12 7.33
CA TRP A 22 5.32 -1.28 6.89
C TRP A 22 4.89 0.17 6.73
N LEU A 23 5.76 1.09 7.14
CA LEU A 23 5.68 2.50 6.77
C LEU A 23 6.49 2.71 5.50
N VAL A 24 5.83 3.14 4.44
CA VAL A 24 6.43 3.22 3.10
C VAL A 24 6.08 4.55 2.47
N GLN A 25 7.06 5.22 1.89
CA GLN A 25 6.81 6.42 1.10
C GLN A 25 6.46 6.01 -0.34
N VAL A 26 5.33 6.51 -0.83
CA VAL A 26 4.83 6.25 -2.19
C VAL A 26 5.69 7.02 -3.21
N LYS A 27 6.17 6.33 -4.24
CA LYS A 27 6.95 6.94 -5.34
C LYS A 27 6.42 6.45 -6.67
N SER A 28 6.07 7.36 -7.59
CA SER A 28 5.53 6.99 -8.90
C SER A 28 6.54 6.14 -9.69
N GLY A 29 6.04 5.15 -10.44
CA GLY A 29 6.85 4.23 -11.25
C GLY A 29 7.78 3.29 -10.45
N ASN A 30 7.64 3.23 -9.13
CA ASN A 30 8.40 2.34 -8.25
C ASN A 30 7.50 1.30 -7.60
N SER A 31 8.12 0.33 -6.92
CA SER A 31 7.42 -0.75 -6.24
C SER A 31 8.02 -1.13 -4.89
N PHE A 32 7.18 -1.74 -4.05
CA PHE A 32 7.55 -2.29 -2.76
C PHE A 32 7.57 -3.82 -2.81
N HIS A 33 8.75 -4.40 -2.59
CA HIS A 33 8.95 -5.84 -2.66
C HIS A 33 8.80 -6.50 -1.29
N THR A 34 8.02 -7.59 -1.26
CA THR A 34 7.86 -8.42 -0.08
C THR A 34 8.07 -9.89 -0.45
N HIS A 35 8.23 -10.76 0.54
CA HIS A 35 8.17 -12.22 0.36
C HIS A 35 6.78 -12.71 -0.11
N LYS A 36 5.78 -11.82 -0.17
CA LYS A 36 4.41 -12.08 -0.60
C LYS A 36 4.07 -11.35 -1.89
N GLY A 37 5.08 -11.04 -2.69
CA GLY A 37 4.93 -10.40 -3.99
C GLY A 37 5.27 -8.91 -3.97
N ILE A 38 4.95 -8.26 -5.08
CA ILE A 38 5.37 -6.89 -5.40
C ILE A 38 4.14 -5.99 -5.39
N ILE A 39 4.22 -4.84 -4.72
CA ILE A 39 3.17 -3.82 -4.79
C ILE A 39 3.69 -2.67 -5.63
N GLU A 40 3.07 -2.43 -6.79
CA GLU A 40 3.37 -1.25 -7.60
C GLU A 40 2.68 -0.05 -6.98
N PHE A 41 3.42 1.04 -6.78
CA PHE A 41 2.86 2.24 -6.16
C PHE A 41 1.84 2.95 -7.06
N ASP A 42 1.95 2.78 -8.37
CA ASP A 42 1.00 3.32 -9.34
C ASP A 42 -0.41 2.72 -9.17
N ASP A 43 -0.51 1.51 -8.61
CA ASP A 43 -1.81 0.93 -8.25
C ASP A 43 -2.41 1.56 -6.98
N ILE A 44 -1.64 2.34 -6.22
CA ILE A 44 -2.06 2.98 -4.96
C ILE A 44 -2.34 4.47 -5.17
N ILE A 45 -1.51 5.15 -5.96
CA ILE A 45 -1.65 6.59 -6.24
C ILE A 45 -3.04 6.85 -6.84
N GLY A 46 -3.72 7.88 -6.32
CA GLY A 46 -5.08 8.23 -6.74
C GLY A 46 -6.19 7.44 -6.03
N LYS A 47 -5.86 6.40 -5.25
CA LYS A 47 -6.83 5.74 -4.36
C LYS A 47 -6.97 6.48 -3.04
N GLU A 48 -8.08 6.24 -2.37
CA GLU A 48 -8.33 6.74 -1.01
C GLU A 48 -7.51 5.96 0.03
N PHE A 49 -7.06 6.65 1.08
CA PHE A 49 -6.64 5.97 2.30
C PHE A 49 -7.78 5.12 2.87
N GLY A 50 -7.46 3.93 3.37
CA GLY A 50 -8.43 2.89 3.72
C GLY A 50 -8.70 1.90 2.60
N SER A 51 -8.21 2.16 1.39
CA SER A 51 -8.35 1.24 0.26
C SER A 51 -7.50 -0.02 0.42
N VAL A 52 -7.74 -0.96 -0.51
CA VAL A 52 -7.02 -2.21 -0.62
C VAL A 52 -6.23 -2.23 -1.91
N THR A 53 -5.02 -2.77 -1.83
CA THR A 53 -4.23 -3.15 -3.00
C THR A 53 -3.84 -4.61 -2.92
N PHE A 54 -3.48 -5.19 -4.06
CA PHE A 54 -3.01 -6.57 -4.13
C PHE A 54 -1.56 -6.59 -4.58
N SER A 55 -0.79 -7.57 -4.11
CA SER A 55 0.54 -7.81 -4.68
C SER A 55 0.45 -8.54 -6.02
N ARG A 56 1.45 -8.31 -6.88
CA ARG A 56 1.70 -9.07 -8.10
C ARG A 56 2.56 -10.31 -7.81
N PRO A 57 2.47 -11.35 -8.67
CA PRO A 57 1.55 -11.47 -9.82
C PRO A 57 0.11 -11.81 -9.39
N PHE A 58 -0.88 -11.13 -9.97
CA PHE A 58 -2.31 -11.34 -9.65
C PHE A 58 -2.83 -12.70 -10.12
N GLU A 59 -2.30 -13.19 -11.25
CA GLU A 59 -2.78 -14.39 -11.96
C GLU A 59 -2.49 -15.68 -11.19
N THR A 60 -1.39 -15.71 -10.42
CA THR A 60 -0.96 -16.90 -9.71
C THR A 60 -1.05 -16.74 -8.20
N GLN A 61 -0.75 -15.55 -7.65
CA GLN A 61 -0.73 -15.36 -6.20
C GLN A 61 -0.80 -13.88 -5.76
N GLY A 62 -1.99 -13.28 -5.86
CA GLY A 62 -2.24 -11.94 -5.33
C GLY A 62 -2.58 -11.95 -3.84
N TYR A 63 -1.79 -11.27 -3.01
CA TYR A 63 -2.09 -11.11 -1.58
C TYR A 63 -2.72 -9.75 -1.32
N LYS A 64 -3.75 -9.72 -0.46
CA LYS A 64 -4.48 -8.50 -0.09
C LYS A 64 -3.69 -7.68 0.93
N PHE A 65 -3.49 -6.40 0.66
CA PHE A 65 -2.93 -5.43 1.60
C PHE A 65 -3.89 -4.28 1.82
N TYR A 66 -3.96 -3.79 3.06
CA TYR A 66 -4.65 -2.55 3.41
C TYR A 66 -3.68 -1.38 3.33
N VAL A 67 -4.13 -0.26 2.78
CA VAL A 67 -3.37 0.97 2.68
C VAL A 67 -4.01 2.02 3.57
N LEU A 68 -3.41 2.29 4.72
CA LEU A 68 -3.95 3.20 5.73
C LEU A 68 -3.11 4.47 5.85
N LYS A 69 -3.73 5.51 6.40
CA LYS A 69 -2.99 6.71 6.80
C LYS A 69 -2.22 6.39 8.07
N PRO A 70 -0.91 6.67 8.13
CA PRO A 70 -0.10 6.38 9.30
C PRO A 70 -0.48 7.26 10.49
N LEU A 71 -0.45 6.66 11.67
CA LEU A 71 -0.55 7.31 12.97
C LEU A 71 0.84 7.40 13.62
N PRO A 72 1.05 8.34 14.57
CA PRO A 72 2.32 8.40 15.31
C PRO A 72 2.71 7.11 16.06
N SER A 73 1.75 6.20 16.30
CA SER A 73 1.96 4.95 17.02
C SER A 73 2.24 3.73 16.13
N ASP A 74 2.16 3.88 14.81
CA ASP A 74 2.34 2.78 13.85
C ASP A 74 3.81 2.39 13.68
#